data_AF-A0A2H1KEY9-F1
#
_entry.id   AF-A0A2H1KEY9-F1
#
_cell.length_a   1.000
_cell.length_b   1.000
_cell.length_c   1.000
_cell.angle_alpha   90.00
_cell.angle_beta   90.00
_cell.angle_gamma   90.00
#
_symmetry.space_group_name_H-M   'P 1'
#
loop_
_entity.id
_entity.type
_entity.pdbx_description
1 polymer ?
#
loop_
_entity_poly.entity_id
_entity_poly.type
_entity_poly.pdbx_seq_one_letter_code
_entity_poly.pdbx_strand_id
1 'polypeptide(L)'
;MRIAIYAFTGITMFHLSVPQMVFDEVARQGLATWETILFSDDAEPITTAEGYQITGVSGPEAASGAEVVVVPSWYDDGRPAGQPLRELLVASRDRGASIAGLCLGTFPIADAGLLAGRKAVTHWQGFDQLTARHPDLEIDDSVLYIDHGDVITSAGTASALDACLHMVRTRLGAAAANQVARSLVIAPHRDGGQAQYIQRPLPERADDDSISAVLDWAAYHLDEDLSVERLAEVAHMSLRTFIRTFRASTGATPASWVRMRRLDEARRALEATSLSIDQIAVNCGFGSVVTLRQNFAAAFNVTPSEYRRRFEAQPSSP
;
A
#
# COMPACT_ATOMS: atom_id res chain seq x y z
N MET A 1 -18.50 10.47 -11.73
CA MET A 1 -17.08 10.82 -11.70
C MET A 1 -16.39 10.09 -12.82
N ARG A 2 -15.69 10.82 -13.69
CA ARG A 2 -14.84 10.27 -14.73
C ARG A 2 -13.39 10.25 -14.25
N ILE A 3 -12.75 9.10 -14.46
CA ILE A 3 -11.35 8.86 -14.10
C ILE A 3 -10.60 8.50 -15.39
N ALA A 4 -9.70 9.39 -15.82
CA ALA A 4 -8.84 9.14 -16.97
C ALA A 4 -7.55 8.48 -16.49
N ILE A 5 -7.20 7.33 -17.07
CA ILE A 5 -6.03 6.52 -16.69
C ILE A 5 -5.06 6.51 -17.88
N TYR A 6 -3.88 7.08 -17.68
CA TYR A 6 -2.85 7.15 -18.71
C TYR A 6 -2.28 5.75 -19.00
N ALA A 7 -2.18 5.43 -20.28
CA ALA A 7 -1.77 4.14 -20.79
C ALA A 7 -0.70 4.35 -21.86
N PHE A 8 0.32 3.51 -21.86
CA PHE A 8 1.44 3.60 -22.79
C PHE A 8 1.94 2.20 -23.17
N THR A 9 2.55 2.07 -24.34
CA THR A 9 3.16 0.80 -24.77
C THR A 9 4.33 0.43 -23.84
N GLY A 10 4.28 -0.78 -23.29
CA GLY A 10 5.22 -1.29 -22.29
C GLY A 10 4.72 -1.19 -20.85
N ILE A 11 3.54 -0.61 -20.59
CA ILE A 11 2.94 -0.65 -19.26
C ILE A 11 2.49 -2.08 -18.91
N THR A 12 2.59 -2.46 -17.63
CA THR A 12 2.10 -3.78 -17.19
C THR A 12 0.57 -3.78 -17.07
N MET A 13 -0.03 -4.93 -17.35
CA MET A 13 -1.46 -5.15 -17.14
C MET A 13 -1.89 -4.86 -15.69
N PHE A 14 -1.03 -5.20 -14.72
CA PHE A 14 -1.29 -4.95 -13.31
C PHE A 14 -1.47 -3.45 -13.01
N HIS A 15 -0.58 -2.58 -13.49
CA HIS A 15 -0.68 -1.15 -13.20
C HIS A 15 -1.94 -0.54 -13.82
N LEU A 16 -2.31 -0.96 -15.03
CA LEU A 16 -3.56 -0.52 -15.65
C LEU A 16 -4.79 -1.02 -14.88
N SER A 17 -4.77 -2.26 -14.40
CA SER A 17 -5.94 -2.88 -13.77
C SER A 17 -6.22 -2.34 -12.37
N VAL A 18 -5.21 -1.94 -11.59
CA VAL A 18 -5.38 -1.45 -10.21
C VAL A 18 -6.42 -0.33 -10.06
N PRO A 19 -6.29 0.83 -10.74
CA PRO A 19 -7.28 1.91 -10.62
C PRO A 19 -8.65 1.48 -11.14
N GLN A 20 -8.72 0.70 -12.22
CA GLN A 20 -9.98 0.17 -12.76
C GLN A 20 -10.67 -0.76 -11.75
N MET A 21 -9.94 -1.70 -11.16
CA MET A 21 -10.46 -2.64 -10.17
C MET A 21 -11.05 -1.92 -8.97
N VAL A 22 -10.43 -0.85 -8.47
CA VAL A 22 -10.96 -0.11 -7.31
C VAL A 22 -12.13 0.80 -7.70
N PHE A 23 -11.98 1.58 -8.78
CA PHE A 23 -12.97 2.60 -9.14
C PHE A 23 -14.20 2.04 -9.83
N ASP A 24 -14.06 1.01 -10.67
CA ASP A 24 -15.21 0.33 -11.28
C ASP A 24 -15.97 -0.51 -10.25
N GLU A 25 -15.29 -1.00 -9.20
CA GLU A 25 -15.97 -1.70 -8.10
C GLU A 25 -16.93 -0.79 -7.34
N VAL A 26 -16.62 0.50 -7.22
CA VAL A 26 -17.56 1.51 -6.68
C VAL A 26 -18.86 1.52 -7.51
N ALA A 27 -18.75 1.48 -8.83
CA ALA A 27 -19.90 1.46 -9.72
C ALA A 27 -20.64 0.11 -9.69
N ARG A 28 -19.92 -1.02 -9.69
CA ARG A 28 -20.50 -2.38 -9.60
C ARG A 28 -21.30 -2.59 -8.31
N GLN A 29 -20.84 -2.00 -7.21
CA GLN A 29 -21.52 -2.04 -5.92
C GLN A 29 -22.68 -1.03 -5.79
N GLY A 30 -22.92 -0.21 -6.82
CA GLY A 30 -23.97 0.81 -6.82
C GLY A 30 -23.71 1.97 -5.83
N LEU A 31 -22.45 2.17 -5.42
CA LEU A 31 -22.08 3.18 -4.42
C LEU A 31 -22.04 4.60 -5.01
N ALA A 32 -21.65 4.72 -6.29
CA ALA A 32 -21.68 5.97 -7.06
C ALA A 32 -21.54 5.69 -8.56
N THR A 33 -21.92 6.65 -9.41
CA THR A 33 -21.72 6.58 -10.87
C THR A 33 -20.30 7.00 -11.22
N TRP A 34 -19.37 6.04 -11.20
CA TRP A 34 -17.97 6.23 -11.57
C TRP A 34 -17.66 5.49 -12.87
N GLU A 35 -16.79 6.08 -13.68
CA GLU A 35 -16.41 5.55 -15.00
C GLU A 35 -14.91 5.74 -15.19
N THR A 36 -14.21 4.67 -15.53
CA THR A 36 -12.80 4.72 -15.91
C THR A 36 -12.64 4.73 -17.42
N ILE A 37 -11.66 5.48 -17.92
CA ILE A 37 -11.32 5.55 -19.33
C ILE A 37 -9.81 5.50 -19.50
N LEU A 38 -9.33 4.60 -20.35
CA LEU A 38 -7.92 4.54 -20.71
C LEU A 38 -7.62 5.58 -21.79
N PHE A 39 -6.51 6.30 -21.65
CA PHE A 39 -6.04 7.23 -22.67
C PHE A 39 -4.53 7.18 -22.88
N SER A 40 -4.08 7.46 -24.09
CA SER A 40 -2.67 7.58 -24.47
C SER A 40 -2.41 8.94 -25.14
N ASP A 41 -1.18 9.17 -25.59
CA ASP A 41 -0.82 10.41 -26.28
C ASP A 41 -1.45 10.55 -27.68
N ASP A 42 -1.77 9.43 -28.35
CA ASP A 42 -2.13 9.37 -29.76
C ASP A 42 -3.41 8.58 -30.09
N ALA A 43 -4.10 8.04 -29.06
CA ALA A 43 -5.29 7.18 -29.22
C ALA A 43 -5.04 5.87 -29.99
N GLU A 44 -3.77 5.48 -30.17
CA GLU A 44 -3.42 4.22 -30.83
C GLU A 44 -3.51 3.03 -29.85
N PRO A 45 -3.71 1.80 -30.35
CA PRO A 45 -3.62 0.61 -29.52
C PRO A 45 -2.26 0.50 -28.84
N ILE A 46 -2.27 0.16 -27.55
CA ILE A 46 -1.03 -0.08 -26.81
C ILE A 46 -0.74 -1.57 -26.68
N THR A 47 0.54 -1.91 -26.55
CA THR A 47 0.97 -3.27 -26.19
C THR A 47 1.51 -3.25 -24.78
N THR A 48 0.96 -4.09 -23.91
CA THR A 48 1.43 -4.24 -22.52
C THR A 48 2.78 -4.95 -22.44
N ALA A 49 3.48 -4.83 -21.31
CA ALA A 49 4.75 -5.52 -21.06
C ALA A 49 4.62 -7.05 -21.22
N GLU A 50 3.45 -7.60 -20.91
CA GLU A 50 3.13 -9.02 -21.04
C GLU A 50 2.78 -9.44 -22.48
N GLY A 51 2.75 -8.49 -23.43
CA GLY A 51 2.52 -8.75 -24.85
C GLY A 51 1.06 -8.71 -25.30
N TYR A 52 0.12 -8.33 -24.43
CA TYR A 52 -1.28 -8.15 -24.82
C TYR A 52 -1.51 -6.80 -25.47
N GLN A 53 -2.27 -6.78 -26.57
CA GLN A 53 -2.71 -5.56 -27.22
C GLN A 53 -4.04 -5.09 -26.61
N ILE A 54 -4.09 -3.82 -26.20
CA ILE A 54 -5.30 -3.15 -25.72
C ILE A 54 -5.74 -2.16 -26.80
N THR A 55 -6.96 -2.35 -27.30
CA THR A 55 -7.60 -1.47 -28.29
C THR A 55 -8.65 -0.58 -27.62
N GLY A 56 -9.12 0.46 -28.32
CA GLY A 56 -10.12 1.40 -27.77
C GLY A 56 -9.56 2.36 -26.72
N VAL A 57 -8.24 2.55 -26.69
CA VAL A 57 -7.59 3.59 -25.90
C VAL A 57 -7.95 4.95 -26.49
N SER A 58 -8.41 5.87 -25.66
CA SER A 58 -8.79 7.21 -26.09
C SER A 58 -7.58 8.14 -26.23
N GLY A 59 -7.75 9.28 -26.87
CA GLY A 59 -6.70 10.29 -26.93
C GLY A 59 -6.65 11.16 -25.68
N PRO A 60 -5.72 12.13 -25.63
CA PRO A 60 -5.53 13.03 -24.50
C PRO A 60 -6.79 13.81 -24.10
N GLU A 61 -7.74 14.00 -25.02
CA GLU A 61 -9.02 14.66 -24.77
C GLU A 61 -9.88 13.97 -23.70
N ALA A 62 -9.67 12.67 -23.45
CA ALA A 62 -10.34 11.95 -22.38
C ALA A 62 -10.04 12.53 -20.99
N ALA A 63 -8.85 13.10 -20.78
CA ALA A 63 -8.48 13.72 -19.52
C ALA A 63 -9.16 15.09 -19.30
N SER A 64 -9.56 15.79 -20.38
CA SER A 64 -10.15 17.13 -20.31
C SER A 64 -11.46 17.20 -19.53
N GLY A 65 -12.23 16.10 -19.50
CA GLY A 65 -13.49 16.00 -18.76
C GLY A 65 -13.39 15.22 -17.45
N ALA A 66 -12.23 14.69 -17.10
CA ALA A 66 -12.07 13.82 -15.94
C ALA A 66 -11.92 14.62 -14.65
N GLU A 67 -12.54 14.17 -13.57
CA GLU A 67 -12.33 14.70 -12.21
C GLU A 67 -11.10 14.10 -11.53
N VAL A 68 -10.59 12.98 -12.06
CA VAL A 68 -9.34 12.35 -11.63
C VAL A 68 -8.51 11.96 -12.86
N VAL A 69 -7.23 12.31 -12.86
CA VAL A 69 -6.26 11.81 -13.85
C VAL A 69 -5.25 10.93 -13.13
N VAL A 70 -5.11 9.69 -13.56
CA VAL A 70 -4.21 8.69 -12.97
C VAL A 70 -3.08 8.40 -13.95
N VAL A 71 -1.84 8.53 -13.49
CA VAL A 71 -0.67 7.95 -14.12
C VAL A 71 -0.29 6.71 -13.31
N PRO A 72 -0.68 5.50 -13.77
CA PRO A 72 -0.59 4.29 -12.94
C PRO A 72 0.83 3.70 -12.85
N SER A 73 1.72 4.06 -13.77
CA SER A 73 3.14 3.73 -13.76
C SER A 73 3.87 4.61 -14.78
N TRP A 74 5.17 4.38 -14.96
CA TRP A 74 6.00 5.00 -15.97
C TRP A 74 7.04 4.01 -16.49
N TYR A 75 7.80 4.39 -17.52
CA TYR A 75 8.86 3.56 -18.08
C TYR A 75 9.97 3.30 -17.06
N ASP A 76 10.54 2.09 -17.06
CA ASP A 76 11.59 1.66 -16.12
C ASP A 76 12.91 2.45 -16.28
N ASP A 77 13.18 2.96 -17.48
CA ASP A 77 14.30 3.87 -17.75
C ASP A 77 14.08 5.28 -17.20
N GLY A 78 12.89 5.50 -16.61
CA GLY A 78 12.48 6.75 -16.02
C GLY A 78 12.46 7.89 -17.02
N ARG A 79 12.37 7.70 -18.34
CA ARG A 79 12.53 8.79 -19.33
C ARG A 79 11.70 10.05 -19.01
N PRO A 80 12.14 11.27 -19.39
CA PRO A 80 11.36 12.48 -19.14
C PRO A 80 9.97 12.42 -19.78
N ALA A 81 8.97 12.93 -19.09
CA ALA A 81 7.64 13.10 -19.64
C ALA A 81 7.64 14.12 -20.78
N GLY A 82 6.95 13.79 -21.87
CA GLY A 82 6.76 14.70 -22.99
C GLY A 82 6.01 15.97 -22.56
N GLN A 83 6.29 17.08 -23.24
CA GLN A 83 5.62 18.36 -22.99
C GLN A 83 4.09 18.26 -23.03
N PRO A 84 3.46 17.53 -23.99
CA PRO A 84 1.99 17.41 -24.04
C PRO A 84 1.39 16.80 -22.77
N LEU A 85 1.96 15.69 -22.26
CA LEU A 85 1.47 15.05 -21.04
C LEU A 85 1.63 15.97 -19.83
N ARG A 86 2.77 16.65 -19.70
CA ARG A 86 3.00 17.60 -18.60
C ARG A 86 1.98 18.74 -18.60
N GLU A 87 1.72 19.34 -19.76
CA GLU A 87 0.74 20.42 -19.92
C GLU A 87 -0.68 19.92 -19.61
N LEU A 88 -1.02 18.71 -20.03
CA LEU A 88 -2.29 18.06 -19.71
C LEU A 88 -2.46 17.86 -18.20
N LEU A 89 -1.43 17.39 -17.49
CA LEU A 89 -1.48 17.21 -16.04
C LEU A 89 -1.67 18.54 -15.31
N VAL A 90 -0.94 19.59 -15.72
CA VAL A 90 -1.10 20.94 -15.16
C VAL A 90 -2.50 21.49 -15.43
N ALA A 91 -2.96 21.45 -16.68
CA ALA A 91 -4.29 21.94 -17.06
C ALA A 91 -5.42 21.18 -16.33
N SER A 92 -5.27 19.88 -16.12
CA SER A 92 -6.22 19.07 -15.36
C SER A 92 -6.28 19.49 -13.91
N ARG A 93 -5.12 19.69 -13.26
CA ARG A 93 -5.05 20.17 -11.87
C ARG A 93 -5.66 21.56 -11.74
N ASP A 94 -5.30 22.49 -12.62
CA ASP A 94 -5.77 23.88 -12.57
C ASP A 94 -7.29 24.00 -12.80
N ARG A 95 -7.90 23.03 -13.49
CA ARG A 95 -9.36 22.87 -13.59
C ARG A 95 -10.01 22.32 -12.32
N GLY A 96 -9.23 21.82 -11.37
CA GLY A 96 -9.67 21.23 -10.11
C GLY A 96 -9.76 19.70 -10.11
N ALA A 97 -9.21 19.01 -11.12
CA ALA A 97 -9.10 17.55 -11.08
C ALA A 97 -7.99 17.12 -10.10
N SER A 98 -8.19 16.00 -9.41
CA SER A 98 -7.11 15.38 -8.63
C SER A 98 -6.18 14.59 -9.55
N ILE A 99 -4.86 14.71 -9.33
CA ILE A 99 -3.85 13.98 -10.10
C ILE A 99 -3.27 12.86 -9.22
N ALA A 100 -3.21 11.63 -9.74
CA ALA A 100 -2.70 10.48 -9.01
C ALA A 100 -1.51 9.85 -9.74
N GLY A 101 -0.34 9.84 -9.10
CA GLY A 101 0.85 9.14 -9.57
C GLY A 101 1.04 7.87 -8.77
N LEU A 102 0.89 6.71 -9.41
CA LEU A 102 1.05 5.43 -8.75
C LEU A 102 2.36 4.80 -9.18
N CYS A 103 3.09 4.17 -8.25
CA CYS A 103 4.37 3.56 -8.57
C CYS A 103 5.31 4.58 -9.25
N LEU A 104 5.87 4.23 -10.41
CA LEU A 104 6.71 5.14 -11.21
C LEU A 104 5.92 6.30 -11.87
N GLY A 105 4.58 6.31 -11.82
CA GLY A 105 3.75 7.40 -12.31
C GLY A 105 3.97 8.74 -11.60
N THR A 106 4.73 8.75 -10.50
CA THR A 106 5.22 9.98 -9.85
C THR A 106 6.18 10.78 -10.74
N PHE A 107 6.92 10.14 -11.65
CA PHE A 107 7.89 10.80 -12.54
C PHE A 107 7.27 11.91 -13.42
N PRO A 108 6.23 11.63 -14.23
CA PRO A 108 5.61 12.68 -15.04
C PRO A 108 4.94 13.79 -14.22
N ILE A 109 4.48 13.49 -13.00
CA ILE A 109 3.92 14.51 -12.10
C ILE A 109 5.03 15.44 -11.57
N ALA A 110 6.18 14.88 -11.22
CA ALA A 110 7.36 15.67 -10.86
C ALA A 110 7.86 16.50 -12.04
N ASP A 111 7.96 15.90 -13.24
CA ASP A 111 8.36 16.58 -14.48
C ASP A 111 7.40 17.71 -14.88
N ALA A 112 6.12 17.62 -14.50
CA ALA A 112 5.11 18.67 -14.66
C ALA A 112 5.22 19.80 -13.62
N GLY A 113 6.09 19.66 -12.62
CA GLY A 113 6.27 20.64 -11.54
C GLY A 113 5.17 20.63 -10.48
N LEU A 114 4.28 19.63 -10.49
CA LEU A 114 3.14 19.55 -9.58
C LEU A 114 3.51 19.18 -8.13
N LEU A 115 4.77 18.77 -7.91
CA LEU A 115 5.30 18.38 -6.61
C LEU A 115 6.32 19.39 -6.04
N ALA A 116 6.46 20.57 -6.65
CA ALA A 116 7.42 21.57 -6.21
C ALA A 116 7.16 21.98 -4.73
N GLY A 117 8.18 21.79 -3.88
CA GLY A 117 8.12 22.10 -2.44
C GLY A 117 7.23 21.15 -1.63
N ARG A 118 6.86 19.99 -2.18
CA ARG A 118 6.02 18.98 -1.52
C ARG A 118 6.79 17.68 -1.37
N LYS A 119 6.40 16.86 -0.38
CA LYS A 119 6.87 15.48 -0.27
C LYS A 119 6.20 14.60 -1.31
N ALA A 120 6.92 13.59 -1.81
CA ALA A 120 6.35 12.57 -2.69
C ALA A 120 6.87 11.18 -2.32
N VAL A 121 6.14 10.15 -2.76
CA VAL A 121 6.60 8.77 -2.71
C VAL A 121 6.43 8.12 -4.07
N THR A 122 7.38 7.29 -4.46
CA THR A 122 7.36 6.49 -5.70
C THR A 122 7.79 5.06 -5.40
N HIS A 123 7.85 4.19 -6.40
CA HIS A 123 8.46 2.87 -6.24
C HIS A 123 9.93 3.01 -5.83
N TRP A 124 10.39 2.19 -4.88
CA TRP A 124 11.75 2.29 -4.33
C TRP A 124 12.88 2.26 -5.37
N GLN A 125 12.71 1.48 -6.45
CA GLN A 125 13.66 1.44 -7.58
C GLN A 125 13.81 2.79 -8.30
N GLY A 126 12.81 3.66 -8.20
CA GLY A 126 12.80 4.98 -8.81
C GLY A 126 13.38 6.09 -7.94
N PHE A 127 13.72 5.85 -6.67
CA PHE A 127 14.15 6.90 -5.74
C PHE A 127 15.41 7.64 -6.22
N ASP A 128 16.46 6.90 -6.55
CA ASP A 128 17.73 7.50 -6.96
C ASP A 128 17.57 8.30 -8.25
N GLN A 129 16.84 7.74 -9.23
CA GLN A 129 16.58 8.40 -10.50
C GLN A 129 15.73 9.67 -10.34
N LEU A 130 14.68 9.61 -9.53
CA LEU A 130 13.78 10.74 -9.31
C LEU A 130 14.48 11.85 -8.53
N THR A 131 15.26 11.51 -7.51
CA THR A 131 16.07 12.45 -6.72
C THR A 131 17.15 13.10 -7.56
N ALA A 132 17.84 12.35 -8.42
CA ALA A 132 18.85 12.90 -9.32
C ALA A 132 18.25 13.89 -10.33
N ARG A 133 17.01 13.66 -10.76
CA ARG A 133 16.31 14.53 -11.72
C ARG A 133 15.71 15.77 -11.07
N HIS A 134 15.12 15.60 -9.90
CA HIS A 134 14.41 16.64 -9.15
C HIS A 134 15.06 16.77 -7.77
N PRO A 135 16.23 17.41 -7.67
CA PRO A 135 16.98 17.48 -6.41
C PRO A 135 16.25 18.26 -5.31
N ASP A 136 15.29 19.10 -5.69
CA ASP A 136 14.45 19.88 -4.77
C ASP A 136 13.22 19.09 -4.27
N LEU A 137 12.98 17.87 -4.79
CA LEU A 137 11.87 17.01 -4.39
C LEU A 137 12.24 16.17 -3.16
N GLU A 138 11.49 16.33 -2.07
CA GLU A 138 11.67 15.50 -0.89
C GLU A 138 10.94 14.15 -1.06
N ILE A 139 11.70 13.07 -1.21
CA ILE A 139 11.15 11.72 -1.28
C ILE A 139 11.01 11.13 0.13
N ASP A 140 9.81 10.67 0.47
CA ASP A 140 9.53 9.95 1.71
C ASP A 140 9.38 8.46 1.43
N ASP A 141 10.38 7.66 1.83
CA ASP A 141 10.41 6.21 1.63
C ASP A 141 9.68 5.42 2.72
N SER A 142 9.17 6.11 3.74
CA SER A 142 8.56 5.50 4.93
C SER A 142 7.04 5.31 4.83
N VAL A 143 6.45 5.70 3.70
CA VAL A 143 5.00 5.76 3.49
C VAL A 143 4.54 4.97 2.26
N LEU A 144 3.28 4.49 2.26
CA LEU A 144 2.65 3.84 1.10
C LEU A 144 2.11 4.86 0.10
N TYR A 145 1.58 5.97 0.59
CA TYR A 145 1.09 7.06 -0.25
C TYR A 145 1.09 8.38 0.51
N ILE A 146 1.12 9.47 -0.23
CA ILE A 146 1.01 10.84 0.27
C ILE A 146 -0.08 11.53 -0.53
N ASP A 147 -1.05 12.12 0.17
CA ASP A 147 -2.17 12.86 -0.42
C ASP A 147 -2.08 14.34 0.01
N HIS A 148 -1.93 15.23 -0.97
CA HIS A 148 -1.95 16.69 -0.79
C HIS A 148 -3.32 17.32 -1.12
N GLY A 149 -4.32 16.49 -1.43
CA GLY A 149 -5.67 16.89 -1.83
C GLY A 149 -5.82 17.11 -3.34
N ASP A 150 -4.92 17.87 -3.96
CA ASP A 150 -4.87 18.07 -5.42
C ASP A 150 -4.00 17.02 -6.14
N VAL A 151 -2.98 16.50 -5.45
CA VAL A 151 -2.05 15.50 -5.97
C VAL A 151 -1.85 14.39 -4.95
N ILE A 152 -1.96 13.14 -5.39
CA ILE A 152 -1.63 11.94 -4.61
C ILE A 152 -0.49 11.18 -5.30
N THR A 153 0.51 10.77 -4.53
CA THR A 153 1.59 9.90 -5.02
C THR A 153 1.61 8.63 -4.18
N SER A 154 1.83 7.48 -4.80
CA SER A 154 1.94 6.21 -4.09
C SER A 154 3.17 5.41 -4.48
N ALA A 155 3.59 4.63 -3.51
CA ALA A 155 4.59 3.59 -3.62
C ALA A 155 4.21 2.48 -4.63
N GLY A 156 5.08 1.48 -4.72
CA GLY A 156 4.90 0.34 -5.61
C GLY A 156 3.70 -0.56 -5.32
N THR A 157 3.20 -1.17 -6.40
CA THR A 157 2.38 -2.38 -6.45
C THR A 157 1.12 -2.32 -5.57
N ALA A 158 1.16 -2.88 -4.36
CA ALA A 158 0.00 -2.93 -3.47
C ALA A 158 -0.42 -1.54 -2.98
N SER A 159 0.54 -0.62 -2.85
CA SER A 159 0.29 0.73 -2.35
C SER A 159 -0.57 1.58 -3.29
N ALA A 160 -0.59 1.22 -4.58
CA ALA A 160 -1.48 1.80 -5.56
C ALA A 160 -2.96 1.48 -5.27
N LEU A 161 -3.26 0.26 -4.79
CA LEU A 161 -4.59 -0.11 -4.31
C LEU A 161 -4.97 0.70 -3.07
N ASP A 162 -4.03 0.84 -2.13
CA ASP A 162 -4.22 1.62 -0.91
C ASP A 162 -4.53 3.10 -1.22
N ALA A 163 -3.80 3.70 -2.17
CA ALA A 163 -4.03 5.07 -2.63
C ALA A 163 -5.39 5.23 -3.33
N CYS A 164 -5.78 4.31 -4.23
CA CYS A 164 -7.09 4.34 -4.87
C CYS A 164 -8.23 4.18 -3.84
N LEU A 165 -8.09 3.27 -2.87
CA LEU A 165 -9.06 3.10 -1.78
C LEU A 165 -9.15 4.34 -0.88
N HIS A 166 -8.03 5.00 -0.60
CA HIS A 166 -8.02 6.27 0.11
C HIS A 166 -8.81 7.34 -0.65
N MET A 167 -8.68 7.42 -1.97
CA MET A 167 -9.49 8.34 -2.79
C MET A 167 -10.99 8.02 -2.72
N VAL A 168 -11.37 6.72 -2.69
CA VAL A 168 -12.76 6.29 -2.45
C VAL A 168 -13.23 6.77 -1.07
N ARG A 169 -12.41 6.56 -0.04
CA ARG A 169 -12.71 6.96 1.34
C ARG A 169 -12.93 8.47 1.48
N THR A 170 -12.07 9.28 0.87
CA THR A 170 -12.16 10.74 0.93
C THR A 170 -13.42 11.26 0.23
N ARG A 171 -13.87 10.58 -0.84
CA ARG A 171 -15.03 11.02 -1.65
C ARG A 171 -16.38 10.47 -1.17
N LEU A 172 -16.42 9.21 -0.77
CA LEU A 172 -17.66 8.47 -0.45
C LEU A 172 -17.74 8.03 1.02
N GLY A 173 -16.70 8.29 1.81
CA GLY A 173 -16.62 7.91 3.21
C GLY A 173 -16.08 6.50 3.45
N ALA A 174 -15.76 6.21 4.72
CA ALA A 174 -15.11 4.98 5.13
C ALA A 174 -15.97 3.72 4.90
N ALA A 175 -17.30 3.81 4.99
CA ALA A 175 -18.18 2.67 4.78
C ALA A 175 -18.10 2.13 3.34
N ALA A 176 -18.13 3.04 2.36
CA ALA A 176 -18.00 2.70 0.93
C ALA A 176 -16.61 2.10 0.63
N ALA A 177 -15.54 2.73 1.11
CA ALA A 177 -14.18 2.22 0.92
C ALA A 177 -14.00 0.82 1.52
N ASN A 178 -14.51 0.58 2.73
CA ASN A 178 -14.47 -0.75 3.36
C ASN A 178 -15.28 -1.80 2.58
N GLN A 179 -16.39 -1.41 1.95
CA GLN A 179 -17.17 -2.32 1.12
C GLN A 179 -16.40 -2.73 -0.14
N VAL A 180 -15.79 -1.76 -0.83
CA VAL A 180 -14.93 -2.03 -1.99
C VAL A 180 -13.75 -2.92 -1.60
N ALA A 181 -13.03 -2.58 -0.53
CA ALA A 181 -11.88 -3.36 -0.06
C ALA A 181 -12.26 -4.81 0.29
N ARG A 182 -13.39 -5.03 0.96
CA ARG A 182 -13.90 -6.38 1.25
C ARG A 182 -14.22 -7.16 -0.02
N SER A 183 -14.84 -6.51 -1.00
CA SER A 183 -15.17 -7.18 -2.27
C SER A 183 -13.92 -7.56 -3.07
N LEU A 184 -12.87 -6.75 -2.97
CA LEU A 184 -11.57 -7.04 -3.59
C LEU A 184 -10.68 -7.96 -2.74
N VAL A 185 -11.15 -8.40 -1.56
CA VAL A 185 -10.42 -9.26 -0.62
C VAL A 185 -9.06 -8.67 -0.23
N ILE A 186 -9.02 -7.35 -0.03
CA ILE A 186 -7.83 -6.62 0.44
C ILE A 186 -8.08 -5.97 1.79
N ALA A 187 -7.00 -5.61 2.49
CA ALA A 187 -7.09 -4.97 3.79
C ALA A 187 -7.94 -3.68 3.67
N PRO A 188 -8.92 -3.46 4.57
CA PRO A 188 -9.84 -2.33 4.48
C PRO A 188 -9.13 -0.97 4.64
N HIS A 189 -8.00 -0.97 5.34
CA HIS A 189 -7.13 0.20 5.45
C HIS A 189 -5.72 -0.23 5.86
N ARG A 190 -4.73 0.16 5.05
CA ARG A 190 -3.34 0.28 5.48
C ARG A 190 -3.09 1.78 5.62
N ASP A 191 -2.86 2.26 6.84
CA ASP A 191 -2.51 3.66 7.04
C ASP A 191 -1.29 3.99 6.17
N GLY A 192 -1.33 5.13 5.47
CA GLY A 192 -0.25 5.57 4.59
C GLY A 192 1.12 5.63 5.28
N GLY A 193 1.17 5.65 6.62
CA GLY A 193 2.40 5.56 7.43
C GLY A 193 3.05 4.17 7.51
N GLN A 194 2.61 3.19 6.72
CA GLN A 194 3.31 1.92 6.57
C GLN A 194 4.42 2.06 5.51
N ALA A 195 5.63 1.56 5.79
CA ALA A 195 6.72 1.56 4.83
C ALA A 195 6.48 0.55 3.70
N GLN A 196 7.06 0.80 2.53
CA GLN A 196 7.16 -0.20 1.46
C GLN A 196 7.94 -1.43 1.94
N TYR A 197 7.62 -2.62 1.39
CA TYR A 197 8.50 -3.77 1.52
C TYR A 197 9.71 -3.54 0.60
N ILE A 198 10.73 -2.87 1.12
CA ILE A 198 11.96 -2.57 0.38
C ILE A 198 12.94 -3.71 0.66
N GLN A 199 13.07 -4.67 -0.26
CA GLN A 199 14.33 -5.39 -0.40
C GLN A 199 15.29 -4.45 -1.12
N ARG A 200 16.06 -3.67 -0.35
CA ARG A 200 17.25 -3.01 -0.90
C ARG A 200 18.13 -4.11 -1.48
N PRO A 201 18.73 -3.95 -2.67
CA PRO A 201 19.95 -4.67 -2.97
C PRO A 201 21.02 -4.08 -2.05
N LEU A 202 21.01 -4.52 -0.79
CA LEU A 202 22.18 -4.46 0.04
C LEU A 202 23.23 -5.32 -0.68
N PRO A 203 24.51 -4.91 -0.71
CA PRO A 203 25.56 -5.79 -1.20
C PRO A 203 25.37 -7.15 -0.52
N GLU A 204 25.26 -8.22 -1.31
CA GLU A 204 25.07 -9.60 -0.83
C GLU A 204 26.04 -9.83 0.33
N ARG A 205 25.51 -9.71 1.53
CA ARG A 205 26.16 -10.09 2.77
C ARG A 205 25.35 -11.28 3.23
N ALA A 206 26.06 -12.33 3.60
CA ALA A 206 25.55 -13.60 4.12
C ALA A 206 24.61 -13.50 5.34
N ASP A 207 24.23 -12.28 5.75
CA ASP A 207 23.42 -11.95 6.91
C ASP A 207 21.92 -11.75 6.59
N ASP A 208 21.50 -11.59 5.33
CA ASP A 208 20.08 -11.28 5.01
C ASP A 208 19.13 -12.48 5.16
N ASP A 209 19.66 -13.70 5.04
CA ASP A 209 18.94 -14.95 5.39
C ASP A 209 18.66 -15.04 6.90
N SER A 210 19.48 -14.40 7.74
CA SER A 210 19.38 -14.57 9.20
C SER A 210 18.14 -13.89 9.79
N ILE A 211 17.74 -12.72 9.30
CA ILE A 211 16.52 -12.05 9.78
C ILE A 211 15.29 -12.79 9.29
N SER A 212 15.24 -13.21 8.03
CA SER A 212 14.11 -14.00 7.52
C SER A 212 13.93 -15.30 8.29
N ALA A 213 15.02 -16.03 8.54
CA ALA A 213 15.00 -17.26 9.34
C ALA A 213 14.51 -17.02 10.78
N VAL A 214 14.88 -15.89 11.39
CA VAL A 214 14.39 -15.50 12.73
C VAL A 214 12.90 -15.16 12.72
N LEU A 215 12.39 -14.50 11.68
CA LEU A 215 10.96 -14.20 11.54
C LEU A 215 10.13 -15.48 11.39
N ASP A 216 10.60 -16.40 10.55
CA ASP A 216 9.94 -17.70 10.34
C ASP A 216 9.98 -18.54 11.61
N TRP A 217 11.15 -18.63 12.26
CA TRP A 217 11.28 -19.33 13.55
C TRP A 217 10.35 -18.73 14.61
N ALA A 218 10.36 -17.41 14.79
CA ALA A 218 9.55 -16.73 15.80
C ALA A 218 8.03 -16.91 15.56
N ALA A 219 7.59 -17.09 14.31
CA ALA A 219 6.19 -17.35 14.00
C ALA A 219 5.69 -18.70 14.55
N TYR A 220 6.59 -19.68 14.73
CA TYR A 220 6.27 -20.99 15.33
C TYR A 220 6.48 -21.05 16.85
N HIS A 221 7.04 -20.00 17.47
CA HIS A 221 7.40 -19.95 18.90
C HIS A 221 6.77 -18.74 19.60
N LEU A 222 5.59 -18.28 19.13
CA LEU A 222 4.94 -17.07 19.62
C LEU A 222 4.54 -17.15 21.11
N ASP A 223 4.34 -18.35 21.64
CA ASP A 223 4.03 -18.64 23.04
C ASP A 223 5.25 -18.62 23.97
N GLU A 224 6.46 -18.61 23.43
CA GLU A 224 7.72 -18.65 24.20
C GLU A 224 8.26 -17.26 24.57
N ASP A 225 9.43 -17.21 25.24
CA ASP A 225 10.14 -15.95 25.44
C ASP A 225 10.81 -15.48 24.14
N LEU A 226 10.22 -14.45 23.53
CA LEU A 226 10.74 -13.77 22.33
C LEU A 226 11.33 -12.40 22.70
N SER A 227 12.13 -12.36 23.77
CA SER A 227 12.94 -11.21 24.13
C SER A 227 13.89 -10.83 22.98
N VAL A 228 14.29 -9.55 22.93
CA VAL A 228 15.14 -9.05 21.83
C VAL A 228 16.51 -9.72 21.88
N GLU A 229 16.99 -10.02 23.08
CA GLU A 229 18.18 -10.79 23.37
C GLU A 229 18.09 -12.20 22.77
N ARG A 230 16.97 -12.89 23.01
CA ARG A 230 16.76 -14.25 22.48
C ARG A 230 16.70 -14.27 20.96
N LEU A 231 16.01 -13.31 20.36
CA LEU A 231 15.94 -13.20 18.89
C LEU A 231 17.32 -12.90 18.28
N ALA A 232 18.15 -12.10 18.96
CA ALA A 232 19.52 -11.83 18.53
C ALA A 232 20.41 -13.09 18.61
N GLU A 233 20.21 -13.93 19.63
CA GLU A 233 20.90 -15.23 19.74
C GLU A 233 20.53 -16.17 18.59
N VAL A 234 19.25 -16.27 18.24
CA VAL A 234 18.75 -17.09 17.11
C VAL A 234 19.33 -16.58 15.79
N ALA A 235 19.49 -15.26 15.65
CA ALA A 235 20.13 -14.63 14.50
C ALA A 235 21.66 -14.81 14.47
N HIS A 236 22.27 -15.35 15.53
CA HIS A 236 23.72 -15.35 15.75
C HIS A 236 24.36 -13.94 15.66
N MET A 237 23.64 -12.92 16.14
CA MET A 237 24.05 -11.52 16.09
C MET A 237 24.22 -10.90 17.47
N SER A 238 25.09 -9.89 17.56
CA SER A 238 25.07 -8.99 18.72
C SER A 238 23.73 -8.24 18.79
N LEU A 239 23.24 -7.94 19.99
CA LEU A 239 21.97 -7.22 20.21
C LEU A 239 21.87 -5.91 19.40
N ARG A 240 22.96 -5.13 19.38
CA ARG A 240 23.02 -3.85 18.65
C ARG A 240 22.90 -4.05 17.13
N THR A 241 23.61 -5.04 16.59
CA THR A 241 23.54 -5.37 15.16
C THR A 241 22.14 -5.87 14.83
N PHE A 242 21.60 -6.79 15.64
CA PHE A 242 20.28 -7.37 15.45
C PHE A 242 19.18 -6.32 15.39
N ILE A 243 19.08 -5.42 16.37
CA ILE A 243 18.05 -4.37 16.39
C ILE A 243 18.12 -3.49 15.14
N ARG A 244 19.34 -3.12 14.72
CA ARG A 244 19.54 -2.29 13.53
C ARG A 244 19.15 -3.03 12.26
N THR A 245 19.64 -4.26 12.07
CA THR A 245 19.36 -5.08 10.89
C THR A 245 17.88 -5.45 10.83
N PHE A 246 17.29 -5.90 11.94
CA PHE A 246 15.86 -6.21 12.03
C PHE A 246 14.98 -5.02 11.66
N ARG A 247 15.30 -3.81 12.16
CA ARG A 247 14.54 -2.60 11.81
C ARG A 247 14.74 -2.20 10.34
N ALA A 248 15.94 -2.40 9.80
CA ALA A 248 16.21 -2.15 8.39
C ALA A 248 15.44 -3.13 7.47
N SER A 249 15.31 -4.40 7.86
CA SER A 249 14.64 -5.43 7.05
C SER A 249 13.11 -5.44 7.23
N THR A 250 12.58 -5.09 8.42
CA THR A 250 11.14 -5.22 8.74
C THR A 250 10.39 -3.91 8.89
N GLY A 251 11.11 -2.77 8.97
CA GLY A 251 10.53 -1.46 9.26
C GLY A 251 10.06 -1.26 10.71
N ALA A 252 10.05 -2.31 11.55
CA ALA A 252 9.58 -2.28 12.92
C ALA A 252 10.69 -2.64 13.93
N THR A 253 10.47 -2.32 15.21
CA THR A 253 11.35 -2.86 16.27
C THR A 253 10.99 -4.32 16.54
N PRO A 254 11.95 -5.18 16.95
CA PRO A 254 11.68 -6.60 17.25
C PRO A 254 10.52 -6.81 18.21
N ALA A 255 10.48 -6.06 19.32
CA ALA A 255 9.42 -6.14 20.31
C ALA A 255 8.04 -5.73 19.75
N SER A 256 7.99 -4.73 18.87
CA SER A 256 6.74 -4.31 18.22
C SER A 256 6.24 -5.35 17.23
N TRP A 257 7.16 -5.97 16.48
CA TRP A 257 6.84 -7.03 15.52
C TRP A 257 6.26 -8.26 16.22
N VAL A 258 6.92 -8.76 17.27
CA VAL A 258 6.44 -9.89 18.07
C VAL A 258 5.05 -9.61 18.64
N ARG A 259 4.86 -8.42 19.23
CA ARG A 259 3.56 -8.01 19.77
C ARG A 259 2.47 -8.05 18.71
N MET A 260 2.72 -7.55 17.51
CA MET A 260 1.72 -7.56 16.42
C MET A 260 1.41 -8.99 15.98
N ARG A 261 2.42 -9.85 15.82
CA ARG A 261 2.21 -11.28 15.47
C ARG A 261 1.38 -12.01 16.52
N ARG A 262 1.65 -11.78 17.80
CA ARG A 262 0.84 -12.33 18.90
C ARG A 262 -0.61 -11.83 18.88
N LEU A 263 -0.82 -10.56 18.52
CA LEU A 263 -2.15 -9.98 18.38
C LEU A 263 -2.93 -10.57 17.19
N ASP A 264 -2.25 -10.80 16.06
CA ASP A 264 -2.84 -11.46 14.89
C ASP A 264 -3.26 -12.91 15.21
N GLU A 265 -2.41 -13.65 15.93
CA GLU A 265 -2.73 -15.01 16.35
C GLU A 265 -3.87 -15.04 17.37
N ALA A 266 -3.91 -14.06 18.29
CA ALA A 266 -5.03 -13.89 19.20
C ALA A 266 -6.34 -13.62 18.45
N ARG A 267 -6.34 -12.80 17.38
CA ARG A 267 -7.52 -12.60 16.52
C ARG A 267 -7.97 -13.92 15.87
N ARG A 268 -7.06 -14.67 15.27
CA ARG A 268 -7.38 -15.98 14.67
C ARG A 268 -7.98 -16.93 15.69
N ALA A 269 -7.40 -17.02 16.89
CA ALA A 269 -7.92 -17.88 17.94
C ALA A 269 -9.30 -17.43 18.45
N LEU A 270 -9.58 -16.12 18.48
CA LEU A 270 -10.89 -15.59 18.83
C LEU A 270 -11.97 -15.94 17.80
N GLU A 271 -11.59 -16.03 16.52
CA GLU A 271 -12.47 -16.33 15.38
C GLU A 271 -12.68 -17.82 15.15
N ALA A 272 -11.63 -18.63 15.32
CA ALA A 272 -11.61 -20.05 14.93
C ALA A 272 -11.83 -21.03 16.10
N THR A 273 -11.79 -20.56 17.35
CA THR A 273 -11.84 -21.45 18.53
C THR A 273 -12.78 -20.94 19.62
N SER A 274 -13.23 -21.86 20.47
CA SER A 274 -14.02 -21.58 21.68
C SER A 274 -13.16 -21.40 22.94
N LEU A 275 -11.83 -21.26 22.80
CA LEU A 275 -10.90 -21.09 23.92
C LEU A 275 -11.26 -19.84 24.75
N SER A 276 -11.06 -19.89 26.06
CA SER A 276 -11.27 -18.72 26.92
C SER A 276 -10.25 -17.62 26.58
N ILE A 277 -10.57 -16.36 26.91
CA ILE A 277 -9.63 -15.24 26.71
C ILE A 277 -8.33 -15.46 27.52
N ASP A 278 -8.43 -16.11 28.69
CA ASP A 278 -7.27 -16.53 29.49
C ASP A 278 -6.39 -17.53 28.76
N GLN A 279 -6.98 -18.55 28.15
CA GLN A 279 -6.23 -19.54 27.37
C GLN A 279 -5.57 -18.90 26.14
N ILE A 280 -6.28 -18.01 25.44
CA ILE A 280 -5.72 -17.29 24.29
C ILE A 280 -4.56 -16.39 24.70
N ALA A 281 -4.66 -15.70 25.84
CA ALA A 281 -3.58 -14.86 26.33
C ALA A 281 -2.30 -15.65 26.62
N VAL A 282 -2.42 -16.86 27.17
CA VAL A 282 -1.28 -17.75 27.41
C VAL A 282 -0.74 -18.31 26.09
N ASN A 283 -1.62 -18.88 25.24
CA ASN A 283 -1.23 -19.53 23.99
C ASN A 283 -0.62 -18.57 22.95
N CYS A 284 -0.96 -17.28 23.03
CA CYS A 284 -0.35 -16.26 22.17
C CYS A 284 0.84 -15.55 22.84
N GLY A 285 1.33 -16.03 23.99
CA GLY A 285 2.55 -15.49 24.63
C GLY A 285 2.38 -14.12 25.30
N PHE A 286 1.16 -13.70 25.66
CA PHE A 286 0.96 -12.46 26.45
C PHE A 286 1.16 -12.67 27.95
N GLY A 287 1.18 -13.93 28.41
CA GLY A 287 1.37 -14.33 29.81
C GLY A 287 0.20 -14.01 30.74
N SER A 288 -0.62 -13.00 30.44
CA SER A 288 -1.84 -12.68 31.18
C SER A 288 -2.91 -12.01 30.31
N VAL A 289 -4.17 -12.17 30.70
CA VAL A 289 -5.30 -11.48 30.06
C VAL A 289 -5.23 -9.98 30.18
N VAL A 290 -4.65 -9.46 31.26
CA VAL A 290 -4.49 -8.01 31.43
C VAL A 290 -3.58 -7.46 30.33
N THR A 291 -2.44 -8.13 30.10
CA THR A 291 -1.50 -7.77 29.02
C THR A 291 -2.15 -7.90 27.65
N LEU A 292 -2.85 -9.01 27.37
CA LEU A 292 -3.57 -9.19 26.11
C LEU A 292 -4.58 -8.06 25.90
N ARG A 293 -5.45 -7.77 26.87
CA ARG A 293 -6.50 -6.74 26.75
C ARG A 293 -5.92 -5.36 26.48
N GLN A 294 -4.86 -4.98 27.19
CA GLN A 294 -4.19 -3.68 27.00
C GLN A 294 -3.62 -3.55 25.59
N ASN A 295 -2.88 -4.56 25.12
CA ASN A 295 -2.27 -4.53 23.79
C ASN A 295 -3.32 -4.63 22.68
N PHE A 296 -4.37 -5.44 22.87
CA PHE A 296 -5.44 -5.64 21.90
C PHE A 296 -6.31 -4.39 21.76
N ALA A 297 -6.65 -3.72 22.86
CA ALA A 297 -7.37 -2.45 22.84
C ALA A 297 -6.53 -1.34 22.19
N ALA A 298 -5.22 -1.28 22.50
CA ALA A 298 -4.33 -0.31 21.88
C ALA A 298 -4.19 -0.50 20.36
N ALA A 299 -4.22 -1.74 19.88
CA ALA A 299 -4.07 -2.05 18.45
C ALA A 299 -5.38 -2.00 17.66
N PHE A 300 -6.50 -2.44 18.24
CA PHE A 300 -7.76 -2.66 17.51
C PHE A 300 -8.94 -1.82 18.02
N ASN A 301 -8.72 -1.00 19.05
CA ASN A 301 -9.73 -0.12 19.66
C ASN A 301 -11.00 -0.84 20.14
N VAL A 302 -10.87 -2.13 20.48
CA VAL A 302 -11.92 -2.99 21.05
C VAL A 302 -11.30 -4.00 22.01
N THR A 303 -12.09 -4.56 22.93
CA THR A 303 -11.60 -5.66 23.78
C THR A 303 -11.67 -7.01 23.06
N PRO A 304 -10.85 -8.02 23.42
CA PRO A 304 -10.93 -9.38 22.87
C PRO A 304 -12.34 -10.00 22.98
N SER A 305 -13.03 -9.77 24.09
CA SER A 305 -14.39 -10.28 24.32
C SER A 305 -15.42 -9.60 23.41
N GLU A 306 -15.31 -8.28 23.21
CA GLU A 306 -16.18 -7.57 22.27
C GLU A 306 -15.89 -7.95 20.82
N TYR A 307 -14.62 -8.18 20.48
CA TYR A 307 -14.20 -8.65 19.18
C TYR A 307 -14.85 -10.00 18.85
N ARG A 308 -14.73 -10.99 19.73
CA ARG A 308 -15.38 -12.30 19.57
C ARG A 308 -16.90 -12.18 19.44
N ARG A 309 -17.54 -11.40 20.33
CA ARG A 309 -19.00 -11.22 20.29
C ARG A 309 -19.47 -10.61 18.97
N ARG A 310 -18.71 -9.66 18.39
CA ARG A 310 -19.04 -9.07 17.08
C ARG A 310 -18.91 -10.07 15.95
N PHE A 311 -17.93 -10.97 16.04
CA PHE A 311 -17.74 -12.05 15.06
C PHE A 311 -18.84 -13.10 15.15
N GLU A 312 -19.15 -13.60 16.36
CA GLU A 312 -20.21 -14.58 16.59
C GLU A 312 -21.63 -14.05 16.30
N ALA A 313 -21.84 -12.73 16.40
CA ALA A 313 -23.11 -12.09 16.08
C ALA A 313 -23.35 -11.85 14.58
N GLN A 314 -22.36 -12.08 13.72
CA GLN A 314 -22.59 -12.18 12.28
C GLN A 314 -23.05 -13.61 11.97
N PRO A 315 -24.31 -13.82 11.51
CA PRO A 315 -24.70 -15.15 11.08
C PRO A 315 -23.78 -15.55 9.95
N SER A 316 -23.09 -16.68 10.11
CA SER A 316 -22.41 -17.38 9.02
C SER A 316 -23.48 -17.75 7.99
N SER A 317 -23.65 -16.89 6.99
CA SER A 317 -24.50 -17.19 5.84
C SER A 317 -23.92 -18.42 5.13
N PRO A 318 -24.74 -19.44 4.84
CA PRO A 318 -24.32 -20.66 4.16
C PRO A 318 -23.85 -20.41 2.72
#